data_AF-A0A4R8A6I0-F1
#
_entry.id   AF-A0A4R8A6I0-F1
#
_cell.length_a   1.000
_cell.length_b   1.000
_cell.length_c   1.000
_cell.angle_alpha   90.00
_cell.angle_beta   90.00
_cell.angle_gamma   90.00
#
_symmetry.space_group_name_H-M   'P 1'
#
loop_
_entity.id
_entity.type
_entity.pdbx_description
1 polymer ?
#
loop_
_entity_poly.entity_id
_entity_poly.type
_entity_poly.pdbx_seq_one_letter_code
_entity_poly.pdbx_strand_id
1 'polypeptide(L)'
;MNELKKFKRRIRKQFALPTSKSRDFLHKLNALIDIYGKPNPTITQDDLEKEFGSPKEIYISFLECCSEEELLQATKIKRLSNVMLVVMLVVILVLSLVAITAIVKSYYDSYESIPEKVEIIITED
;
A
#
# COMPACT_ATOMS: atom_id res chain seq x y z
N MET A 1 -2.46 -23.07 -14.94
CA MET A 1 -2.23 -21.73 -14.33
C MET A 1 -0.83 -21.28 -14.75
N ASN A 2 -0.69 -20.42 -15.77
CA ASN A 2 0.57 -20.14 -16.49
C ASN A 2 1.81 -20.07 -15.58
N GLU A 3 2.76 -20.98 -15.79
CA GLU A 3 4.06 -21.00 -15.10
C GLU A 3 4.80 -19.66 -15.25
N LEU A 4 4.62 -18.99 -16.39
CA LEU A 4 5.04 -17.61 -16.64
C LEU A 4 4.58 -16.62 -15.56
N LYS A 5 3.30 -16.67 -15.16
CA LYS A 5 2.75 -15.78 -14.12
C LYS A 5 3.33 -16.10 -12.75
N LYS A 6 3.58 -17.37 -12.45
CA LYS A 6 4.21 -17.80 -11.19
C LYS A 6 5.65 -17.31 -11.10
N PHE A 7 6.42 -17.46 -12.17
CA PHE A 7 7.81 -17.01 -12.26
C PHE A 7 7.94 -15.50 -12.06
N LYS A 8 7.14 -14.70 -12.79
CA LYS A 8 7.08 -13.23 -12.62
C LYS A 8 6.73 -12.81 -11.19
N ARG A 9 5.83 -13.54 -10.54
CA ARG A 9 5.45 -13.26 -9.15
C ARG A 9 6.59 -13.57 -8.18
N ARG A 10 7.36 -14.65 -8.41
CA ARG A 10 8.54 -14.99 -7.60
C ARG A 10 9.62 -13.93 -7.71
N ILE A 11 9.91 -13.46 -8.93
CA ILE A 11 10.86 -12.36 -9.16
C ILE A 11 10.40 -11.10 -8.43
N ARG A 12 9.16 -10.63 -8.67
CA ARG A 12 8.65 -9.41 -8.03
C ARG A 12 8.70 -9.46 -6.50
N LYS A 13 8.46 -10.63 -5.88
CA LYS A 13 8.55 -10.79 -4.43
C LYS A 13 9.96 -10.59 -3.88
N GLN A 14 11.01 -10.88 -4.66
CA GLN A 14 12.38 -10.66 -4.22
C GLN A 14 12.85 -9.21 -4.36
N PHE A 15 12.20 -8.43 -5.22
CA PHE A 15 12.53 -7.03 -5.37
C PHE A 15 12.00 -6.22 -4.18
N ALA A 16 12.83 -6.14 -3.14
CA ALA A 16 12.54 -5.37 -1.93
C ALA A 16 12.70 -3.85 -2.12
N LEU A 17 13.26 -3.40 -3.24
CA LEU A 17 13.60 -2.00 -3.51
C LEU A 17 12.56 -1.38 -4.46
N PRO A 18 11.69 -0.48 -3.99
CA PRO A 18 10.69 0.19 -4.82
C PRO A 18 11.29 1.44 -5.50
N THR A 19 12.37 1.28 -6.26
CA THR A 19 12.97 2.38 -7.04
C THR A 19 12.33 2.49 -8.43
N SER A 20 12.43 3.65 -9.08
CA SER A 20 11.99 3.78 -10.49
C SER A 20 12.72 2.78 -11.38
N LYS A 21 14.05 2.65 -11.20
CA LYS A 21 14.87 1.67 -11.92
C LYS A 21 14.45 0.22 -11.69
N SER A 22 14.05 -0.15 -10.47
CA SER A 22 13.49 -1.48 -10.18
C SER A 22 12.22 -1.74 -10.99
N ARG A 23 11.32 -0.74 -11.09
CA ARG A 23 10.13 -0.83 -11.94
C ARG A 23 10.48 -0.97 -13.42
N ASP A 24 11.42 -0.17 -13.91
CA ASP A 24 11.85 -0.21 -15.31
C ASP A 24 12.55 -1.53 -15.67
N PHE A 25 13.42 -2.02 -14.80
CA PHE A 25 14.09 -3.31 -14.95
C PHE A 25 13.07 -4.47 -14.97
N LEU A 26 12.17 -4.51 -13.98
CA LEU A 26 11.11 -5.50 -13.94
C LEU A 26 10.20 -5.39 -15.16
N HIS A 27 9.92 -4.18 -15.67
CA HIS A 27 9.08 -4.02 -16.85
C HIS A 27 9.74 -4.61 -18.09
N LYS A 28 11.02 -4.29 -18.34
CA LYS A 28 11.81 -4.85 -19.43
C LYS A 28 11.91 -6.37 -19.33
N LEU A 29 12.25 -6.90 -18.15
CA LEU A 29 12.34 -8.34 -17.91
C LEU A 29 11.00 -9.04 -18.14
N ASN A 30 9.89 -8.45 -17.66
CA ASN A 30 8.56 -9.01 -17.89
C ASN A 30 8.19 -9.05 -19.37
N ALA A 31 8.58 -8.05 -20.15
CA ALA A 31 8.36 -8.02 -21.59
C ALA A 31 9.15 -9.12 -22.31
N LEU A 32 10.43 -9.30 -21.96
CA LEU A 32 11.26 -10.40 -22.48
C LEU A 32 10.67 -11.77 -22.15
N ILE A 33 10.25 -11.98 -20.89
CA ILE A 33 9.59 -13.21 -20.47
C ILE A 33 8.29 -13.45 -21.24
N ASP A 34 7.51 -12.40 -21.54
CA ASP A 34 6.28 -12.55 -22.34
C ASP A 34 6.57 -12.88 -23.80
N ILE A 35 7.61 -12.27 -24.40
CA ILE A 35 8.04 -12.57 -25.77
C ILE A 35 8.50 -14.02 -25.89
N TYR A 36 9.26 -14.52 -24.91
CA TYR A 36 9.73 -15.90 -24.86
C TYR A 36 8.61 -16.90 -24.50
N GLY A 37 7.70 -16.50 -23.60
CA GLY A 37 6.63 -17.34 -23.08
C GLY A 37 5.41 -17.50 -23.98
N LYS A 38 5.08 -16.50 -24.81
CA LYS A 38 3.93 -16.53 -25.73
C LYS A 38 4.00 -17.63 -26.82
N PRO A 39 5.14 -17.87 -27.48
CA PRO A 39 5.23 -18.90 -28.52
C PRO A 39 5.30 -20.33 -27.96
N ASN A 40 5.63 -20.52 -26.68
CA ASN A 40 5.87 -21.83 -26.08
C ASN A 40 4.84 -22.16 -24.97
N PRO A 41 3.67 -22.72 -25.31
CA PRO A 41 2.61 -23.03 -24.34
C PRO A 41 3.00 -24.11 -23.29
N THR A 42 4.09 -24.85 -23.51
CA THR A 42 4.58 -25.92 -22.62
C THR A 42 5.80 -25.49 -21.78
N ILE A 43 6.12 -24.20 -21.72
CA ILE A 43 7.26 -23.71 -20.92
C ILE A 43 7.11 -24.11 -19.44
N THR A 44 8.15 -24.75 -18.91
CA THR A 44 8.24 -25.09 -17.49
C THR A 44 9.01 -24.01 -16.72
N GLN A 45 8.95 -24.03 -15.39
CA GLN A 45 9.76 -23.10 -14.58
C GLN A 45 11.26 -23.35 -14.72
N ASP A 46 11.66 -24.60 -14.96
CA ASP A 46 13.07 -24.97 -15.12
C ASP A 46 13.66 -24.35 -16.39
N ASP A 47 12.87 -24.31 -17.47
CA ASP A 47 13.28 -23.67 -18.74
C ASP A 47 13.44 -22.15 -18.56
N LEU A 48 12.55 -21.51 -17.79
CA LEU A 48 12.64 -20.08 -17.47
C LEU A 48 13.85 -19.77 -16.58
N GLU A 49 14.14 -20.62 -15.60
CA GLU A 49 15.30 -20.45 -14.72
C GLU A 49 16.63 -20.71 -15.46
N LYS A 50 16.65 -21.59 -16.47
CA LYS A 50 17.83 -21.79 -17.34
C LYS A 50 18.10 -20.61 -18.25
N GLU A 51 17.06 -20.02 -18.86
CA GLU A 51 17.21 -18.93 -19.82
C GLU A 51 17.46 -17.58 -19.15
N PHE A 52 16.69 -17.26 -18.10
CA PHE A 52 16.72 -15.95 -17.43
C PHE A 52 17.52 -15.93 -16.13
N GLY A 53 17.94 -17.11 -15.64
CA GLY A 53 18.52 -17.27 -14.32
C GLY A 53 17.46 -17.44 -13.22
N SER A 54 17.92 -17.86 -12.04
CA SER A 54 17.05 -17.96 -10.88
C SER A 54 16.57 -16.58 -10.44
N PRO A 55 15.38 -16.46 -9.81
CA PRO A 55 14.90 -15.19 -9.27
C PRO A 55 15.87 -14.49 -8.30
N LYS A 56 16.80 -15.25 -7.68
CA LYS A 56 17.85 -14.72 -6.81
C LYS A 56 19.00 -14.10 -7.62
N GLU A 57 19.47 -14.77 -8.67
CA GLU A 57 20.54 -14.25 -9.53
C GLU A 57 20.09 -12.99 -10.30
N ILE A 58 18.83 -12.98 -10.76
CA ILE A 58 18.21 -11.79 -11.36
C ILE A 58 18.21 -10.61 -10.38
N TYR A 59 18.01 -10.87 -9.09
CA TYR A 59 18.02 -9.83 -8.07
C TYR A 59 19.44 -9.37 -7.73
N ILE A 60 20.41 -10.28 -7.67
CA ILE A 60 21.83 -9.94 -7.44
C ILE A 60 22.38 -9.10 -8.59
N SER A 61 22.16 -9.51 -9.84
CA SER A 61 22.55 -8.75 -11.03
C SER A 61 21.90 -7.36 -11.08
N PHE A 62 20.66 -7.23 -10.62
CA PHE A 62 20.02 -5.93 -10.44
C PHE A 62 20.72 -5.08 -9.38
N LEU A 63 21.08 -5.67 -8.23
CA LEU A 63 21.79 -4.97 -7.16
C LEU A 63 23.19 -4.51 -7.59
N GLU A 64 23.92 -5.34 -8.35
CA GLU A 64 25.24 -4.99 -8.91
C GLU A 64 25.16 -3.84 -9.92
N CYS A 65 24.03 -3.72 -10.62
CA CYS A 65 23.79 -2.61 -11.56
C CYS A 65 23.31 -1.33 -10.84
N CYS A 66 22.89 -1.42 -9.59
CA CYS A 66 22.50 -0.27 -8.77
C CYS A 66 23.72 0.36 -8.10
N SER A 67 23.81 1.69 -8.13
CA SER A 67 24.83 2.42 -7.38
C SER A 67 24.49 2.48 -5.89
N GLU A 68 25.51 2.65 -5.04
CA GLU A 68 25.31 2.83 -3.59
C GLU A 68 24.34 3.97 -3.25
N GLU A 69 24.38 5.06 -4.01
CA GLU A 69 23.49 6.21 -3.85
C GLU A 69 22.01 5.82 -4.04
N GLU A 70 21.72 4.92 -4.99
CA GLU A 70 20.36 4.47 -5.28
C GLU A 70 19.82 3.55 -4.19
N LEU A 71 20.69 2.68 -3.65
CA LEU A 71 20.36 1.83 -2.50
C LEU A 71 20.10 2.68 -1.24
N LEU A 72 20.89 3.74 -1.04
CA LEU A 72 20.71 4.68 0.04
C LEU A 72 19.39 5.46 -0.09
N GLN A 73 19.08 5.95 -1.29
CA GLN A 73 17.82 6.66 -1.56
C GLN A 73 16.60 5.76 -1.34
N ALA A 74 16.65 4.51 -1.80
CA ALA A 74 15.55 3.55 -1.59
C ALA A 74 15.26 3.33 -0.09
N THR A 75 16.30 3.25 0.73
CA THR A 75 16.18 3.12 2.19
C THR A 75 15.56 4.37 2.82
N LYS A 76 15.97 5.57 2.37
CA LYS A 76 15.38 6.84 2.82
C LYS A 76 13.89 6.94 2.45
N ILE A 77 13.50 6.53 1.24
CA ILE A 77 12.11 6.55 0.77
C ILE A 77 11.23 5.63 1.62
N LYS A 78 11.69 4.41 1.95
CA LYS A 78 10.95 3.50 2.85
C LYS A 78 10.74 4.10 4.23
N ARG A 79 11.76 4.78 4.77
CA ARG A 79 11.64 5.48 6.05
C ARG A 79 10.60 6.59 5.98
N LEU A 80 10.64 7.39 4.91
CA LEU A 80 9.69 8.49 4.70
C LEU A 80 8.25 8.00 4.55
N SER A 81 8.01 6.90 3.82
CA SER A 81 6.66 6.33 3.67
C SER A 81 6.07 5.84 5.00
N ASN A 82 6.90 5.21 5.84
CA ASN A 82 6.46 4.75 7.15
C ASN A 82 6.13 5.94 8.07
N VAL A 83 6.95 6.98 8.05
CA VAL A 83 6.68 8.21 8.81
C VAL A 83 5.38 8.88 8.34
N MET A 84 5.14 8.98 7.04
CA MET A 84 3.87 9.51 6.52
C MET A 84 2.65 8.72 6.99
N LEU A 85 2.74 7.39 7.00
CA LEU A 85 1.65 6.52 7.44
C LEU A 85 1.32 6.77 8.92
N VAL A 86 2.35 6.85 9.77
CA VAL A 86 2.19 7.18 11.20
C VAL A 86 1.55 8.56 11.37
N VAL A 87 2.02 9.57 10.63
CA VAL A 87 1.45 10.93 10.69
C VAL A 87 -0.03 10.92 10.29
N MET A 88 -0.41 10.21 9.22
CA MET A 88 -1.83 10.09 8.85
C MET A 88 -2.68 9.46 9.95
N LEU A 89 -2.19 8.39 10.60
CA LEU A 89 -2.92 7.75 11.70
C LEU A 89 -3.14 8.71 12.87
N VAL A 90 -2.12 9.49 13.23
CA VAL A 90 -2.24 10.52 14.28
C VAL A 90 -3.28 11.57 13.90
N VAL A 91 -3.29 12.05 12.65
CA VAL A 91 -4.28 13.03 12.18
C VAL A 91 -5.70 12.47 12.27
N ILE A 92 -5.92 11.24 11.83
CA ILE A 92 -7.23 10.57 11.92
C ILE A 92 -7.69 10.47 13.38
N LEU A 93 -6.78 10.15 14.29
CA LEU A 93 -7.06 10.03 15.72
C LEU A 93 -7.43 11.39 16.34
N VAL A 94 -6.74 12.46 15.97
CA VAL A 94 -7.10 13.82 16.43
C VAL A 94 -8.48 14.22 15.88
N LEU A 95 -8.75 13.96 14.60
CA LEU A 95 -10.04 14.27 13.99
C LEU A 95 -11.19 13.49 14.63
N SER A 96 -10.97 12.22 14.99
CA SER A 96 -11.99 11.42 15.65
C SER A 96 -12.32 11.95 17.05
N LEU A 97 -11.32 12.39 17.82
CA LEU A 97 -11.54 13.03 19.11
C LEU A 97 -12.38 14.31 18.97
N VAL A 98 -12.04 15.17 18.00
CA VAL A 98 -12.81 16.39 17.73
C VAL A 98 -14.25 16.06 17.35
N ALA A 99 -14.45 15.09 16.46
CA ALA A 99 -15.79 14.66 16.05
C ALA A 99 -16.62 14.14 17.25
N ILE A 100 -16.02 13.34 18.13
CA ILE A 100 -16.68 12.85 19.35
C ILE A 100 -17.09 14.02 20.24
N THR A 101 -16.20 14.99 20.49
CA THR A 101 -16.53 16.16 21.31
C THR A 101 -17.66 17.00 20.71
N ALA A 102 -17.70 17.14 19.38
CA ALA A 102 -18.77 17.85 18.69
C ALA A 102 -20.12 17.13 18.82
N ILE A 103 -20.13 15.79 18.67
CA ILE A 103 -21.34 14.97 18.85
C ILE A 103 -21.84 15.07 20.30
N VAL A 104 -20.96 14.92 21.28
CA VAL A 104 -21.34 15.04 22.71
C VAL A 104 -21.91 16.43 22.98
N LYS A 105 -21.27 17.49 22.50
CA LYS A 105 -21.80 18.86 22.66
C LYS A 105 -23.19 19.01 22.04
N SER A 106 -23.39 18.51 20.82
CA SER A 106 -24.71 18.57 20.16
C SER A 106 -25.79 17.78 20.91
N TYR A 107 -25.41 16.69 21.58
CA TYR A 107 -26.32 15.88 22.39
C TYR A 107 -26.77 16.64 23.65
N TYR A 108 -25.85 17.31 24.35
CA TYR A 108 -26.19 18.13 25.52
C TYR A 108 -27.04 19.35 25.14
N ASP A 109 -26.69 20.04 24.06
CA ASP A 109 -27.45 21.19 23.55
C ASP A 109 -28.90 20.81 23.17
N SER A 110 -29.09 19.60 22.64
CA SER A 110 -30.43 19.08 22.33
C SER A 110 -31.22 18.72 23.60
N TYR A 111 -30.56 18.23 24.66
CA TYR A 111 -31.23 17.89 25.92
C TYR A 111 -31.71 19.14 26.67
N GLU A 112 -30.90 20.21 26.68
CA GLU A 112 -31.23 21.48 27.35
C GLU A 112 -32.36 22.25 26.67
N SER A 113 -32.64 21.96 25.39
CA SER A 113 -33.72 22.57 24.61
C SER A 113 -35.12 21.99 24.83
N ILE A 114 -35.27 20.96 25.67
CA ILE A 114 -36.58 20.36 25.98
C ILE A 114 -37.23 21.17 27.11
N PRO A 115 -38.30 21.93 26.87
CA PRO A 115 -38.93 22.73 27.92
C PRO A 115 -39.57 21.81 28.97
N GLU A 116 -39.23 22.04 30.24
CA GLU A 116 -39.92 21.45 31.39
C GLU A 116 -41.40 21.81 31.28
N LYS A 117 -42.25 20.79 31.22
CA LYS A 117 -43.69 20.92 30.92
C LYS A 117 -44.36 21.67 32.08
N VAL A 118 -44.51 22.99 31.96
CA VAL A 118 -45.29 23.79 32.91
C VAL A 118 -46.76 23.55 32.64
N GLU A 119 -47.40 22.73 33.47
CA GLU A 119 -48.87 22.58 33.46
C GLU A 119 -49.50 23.77 34.18
N ILE A 120 -50.11 24.67 33.42
CA ILE A 120 -50.94 25.75 33.95
C ILE A 120 -52.36 25.20 34.09
N ILE A 121 -52.79 24.96 35.34
CA ILE A 121 -54.17 24.60 35.66
C ILE A 121 -55.00 25.89 35.63
N ILE A 122 -55.88 26.03 34.63
CA ILE A 122 -56.85 27.13 34.60
C ILE A 122 -58.07 26.66 35.41
N THR A 123 -58.33 27.33 36.53
CA THR A 123 -59.60 27.19 37.27
C THR A 123 -60.56 28.24 36.70
N GLU A 124 -61.62 27.80 36.01
CA GLU A 124 -62.73 28.68 35.61
C GLU A 124 -63.60 28.99 36.84
N ASP A 125 -63.83 30.29 37.09
CA ASP A 125 -64.81 30.83 38.04
C ASP A 125 -66.19 31.01 37.38
#